data_AF-A0A4Q7PWG1-F1
#
_entry.id   AF-A0A4Q7PWG1-F1
#
_cell.length_a   1.000
_cell.length_b   1.000
_cell.length_c   1.000
_cell.angle_alpha   90.00
_cell.angle_beta   90.00
_cell.angle_gamma   90.00
#
_symmetry.space_group_name_H-M   'P 1'
#
loop_
_entity.id
_entity.type
_entity.pdbx_description
1 polymer ?
#
loop_
_entity_poly.entity_id
_entity_poly.type
_entity_poly.pdbx_seq_one_letter_code
_entity_poly.pdbx_strand_id
1 'polypeptide(L)'
;MDSEEASYLLPDGERVWVIRTSTAADLLPQMLERFRFGHSDPLIFGEAGRPEGVVVPFELWRALDTRVFDEDGFDTTYTIERARLSDPRPSIPIEE
;
A
#
# COMPACT_ATOMS: atom_id res chain seq x y z
N MET A 1 -6.30 -25.67 4.17
CA MET A 1 -6.76 -24.39 4.73
C MET A 1 -5.73 -23.39 4.30
N ASP A 2 -6.14 -22.49 3.41
CA ASP A 2 -5.26 -21.52 2.79
C ASP A 2 -5.03 -20.42 3.83
N SER A 3 -3.81 -20.31 4.37
CA SER A 3 -3.52 -19.38 5.48
C SER A 3 -3.82 -17.95 5.06
N GLU A 4 -4.58 -17.22 5.87
CA GLU A 4 -4.95 -15.81 5.58
C GLU A 4 -3.76 -14.86 5.69
N GLU A 5 -2.70 -15.30 6.37
CA GLU A 5 -1.43 -14.59 6.52
C GLU A 5 -0.27 -15.53 6.17
N ALA A 6 0.75 -14.98 5.51
CA ALA A 6 1.98 -15.68 5.18
C ALA A 6 3.20 -14.79 5.43
N SER A 7 4.31 -15.38 5.87
CA SER A 7 5.57 -14.65 6.01
C SER A 7 6.28 -14.55 4.66
N TYR A 8 6.76 -13.36 4.30
CA TYR A 8 7.58 -13.12 3.12
C TYR A 8 8.96 -12.58 3.53
N LEU A 9 10.01 -13.07 2.88
CA LEU A 9 11.39 -12.59 3.09
C LEU A 9 11.71 -11.53 2.03
N LEU A 10 11.91 -10.29 2.47
CA LEU A 10 12.35 -9.19 1.62
C LEU A 10 13.80 -9.40 1.13
N PRO A 11 14.21 -8.74 0.02
CA PRO A 11 15.55 -8.88 -0.53
C PRO A 11 16.69 -8.47 0.42
N ASP A 12 16.40 -7.61 1.40
CA ASP A 12 17.33 -7.15 2.45
C ASP A 12 17.43 -8.13 3.64
N GLY A 13 16.64 -9.21 3.63
CA GLY A 13 16.62 -10.22 4.68
C GLY A 13 15.58 -9.97 5.79
N GLU A 14 14.80 -8.89 5.72
CA GLU A 14 13.70 -8.64 6.65
C GLU A 14 12.51 -9.57 6.36
N ARG A 15 11.81 -10.00 7.42
CA ARG A 15 10.55 -10.76 7.29
C ARG A 15 9.36 -9.85 7.52
N VAL A 16 8.42 -9.90 6.60
CA VAL A 16 7.13 -9.22 6.70
C VAL A 16 5.98 -10.21 6.67
N TRP A 17 4.85 -9.83 7.25
CA TRP A 17 3.61 -10.58 7.18
C TRP A 17 2.73 -10.02 6.07
N VAL A 18 2.34 -10.89 5.14
CA VAL A 18 1.49 -10.57 4.00
C VAL A 18 0.14 -11.23 4.23
N ILE A 19 -0.90 -10.41 4.30
CA ILE A 19 -2.28 -10.91 4.39
C ILE A 19 -2.93 -10.95 3.01
N ARG A 20 -3.98 -11.77 2.85
CA ARG A 20 -4.77 -11.74 1.61
C ARG A 20 -5.38 -10.38 1.35
N THR A 21 -5.46 -9.99 0.07
CA THR A 21 -6.12 -8.76 -0.37
C THR A 21 -7.57 -8.65 0.12
N SER A 22 -8.33 -9.75 0.13
CA SER A 22 -9.70 -9.77 0.67
C SER A 22 -9.73 -9.45 2.17
N THR A 23 -8.83 -10.06 2.95
CA THR A 23 -8.69 -9.80 4.39
C THR A 23 -8.27 -8.35 4.65
N ALA A 24 -7.39 -7.79 3.82
CA ALA A 24 -6.98 -6.40 3.92
C ALA A 24 -8.16 -5.43 3.70
N ALA A 25 -9.07 -5.74 2.76
CA ALA A 25 -10.27 -4.94 2.52
C ALA A 25 -11.18 -4.89 3.77
N ASP A 26 -11.36 -6.03 4.45
CA ASP A 26 -12.17 -6.12 5.66
C ASP A 26 -11.53 -5.39 6.86
N LEU A 27 -10.21 -5.41 6.95
CA LEU A 27 -9.45 -4.80 8.05
C LEU A 27 -9.17 -3.31 7.87
N LEU A 28 -9.32 -2.78 6.64
CA LEU A 28 -8.96 -1.40 6.32
C LEU A 28 -9.63 -0.36 7.25
N PRO A 29 -10.93 -0.43 7.60
CA PRO A 29 -11.54 0.54 8.51
C PRO A 29 -10.86 0.59 9.89
N GLN A 30 -10.55 -0.58 10.45
CA GLN A 30 -9.87 -0.71 11.75
C GLN A 30 -8.42 -0.20 11.67
N MET A 31 -7.74 -0.46 10.55
CA MET A 31 -6.40 0.05 10.31
C MET A 31 -6.37 1.59 10.29
N LEU A 32 -7.35 2.21 9.62
CA LEU A 32 -7.47 3.66 9.58
C LEU A 32 -7.78 4.26 10.96
N GLU A 33 -8.52 3.56 11.82
CA GLU A 33 -8.68 3.98 13.22
C GLU A 33 -7.35 3.95 13.98
N ARG A 34 -6.56 2.89 13.84
CA ARG A 34 -5.23 2.81 14.48
C ARG A 34 -4.32 3.97 14.06
N PHE A 35 -4.33 4.34 12.78
CA PHE A 35 -3.57 5.50 12.30
C PHE A 35 -4.00 6.81 12.96
N ARG A 36 -5.31 7.00 13.22
CA ARG A 36 -5.81 8.18 13.94
C ARG A 36 -5.33 8.23 15.39
N PHE A 37 -5.02 7.07 15.99
CA PHE A 37 -4.40 6.97 17.31
C PHE A 37 -2.86 7.02 17.27
N GLY A 38 -2.26 7.28 16.12
CA GLY A 38 -0.81 7.47 15.97
C GLY A 38 -0.01 6.18 15.76
N HIS A 39 -0.67 5.03 15.57
CA HIS A 39 0.03 3.82 15.13
C HIS A 39 0.53 3.98 13.70
N SER A 40 1.70 3.40 13.39
CA SER A 40 2.35 3.52 12.08
C SER A 40 2.80 2.19 11.50
N ASP A 41 2.43 1.06 12.12
CA ASP A 41 2.73 -0.27 11.60
C ASP A 41 2.09 -0.44 10.21
N PRO A 42 2.82 -0.91 9.18
CA PRO A 42 2.27 -1.08 7.84
C PRO A 42 1.35 -2.30 7.75
N LEU A 43 0.27 -2.21 6.96
CA LEU A 43 -0.52 -3.37 6.55
C LEU A 43 -0.08 -3.80 5.16
N ILE A 44 0.65 -4.92 5.07
CA ILE A 44 1.15 -5.45 3.79
C ILE A 44 0.21 -6.56 3.31
N PHE A 45 -0.21 -6.49 2.05
CA PHE A 45 -1.19 -7.42 1.48
C PHE A 45 -0.82 -7.85 0.06
N GLY A 46 -1.39 -8.97 -0.36
CA GLY A 46 -1.25 -9.52 -1.71
C GLY A 46 -1.84 -10.92 -1.83
N GLU A 47 -1.44 -11.65 -2.86
CA GLU A 47 -1.92 -13.01 -3.14
C GLU A 47 -0.82 -14.06 -2.97
N ALA A 48 -1.19 -15.28 -2.55
CA ALA A 48 -0.26 -16.40 -2.33
C ALA A 48 0.96 -16.06 -1.45
N GLY A 49 0.80 -15.12 -0.51
CA GLY A 49 1.85 -14.68 0.40
C GLY A 49 2.92 -13.78 -0.23
N ARG A 50 2.75 -13.37 -1.49
CA ARG A 50 3.60 -12.39 -2.15
C ARG A 50 3.06 -10.98 -1.90
N PRO A 51 3.88 -10.02 -1.43
CA PRO A 51 3.42 -8.65 -1.21
C PRO A 51 3.15 -7.98 -2.57
N GLU A 52 1.99 -7.33 -2.66
CA GLU A 52 1.54 -6.58 -3.85
C GLU A 52 1.25 -5.12 -3.51
N GLY A 53 0.79 -4.85 -2.28
CA GLY A 53 0.48 -3.52 -1.81
C GLY A 53 0.75 -3.34 -0.32
N VAL A 54 0.79 -2.09 0.11
CA VAL A 54 0.93 -1.71 1.51
C VAL A 54 0.04 -0.52 1.83
N VAL A 55 -0.57 -0.53 3.02
CA VAL A 55 -1.26 0.63 3.58
C VAL A 55 -0.42 1.20 4.72
N VAL A 56 -0.09 2.49 4.63
CA VAL A 56 0.64 3.26 5.64
C VAL A 56 -0.10 4.56 5.94
N PRO A 57 0.21 5.25 7.07
CA PRO A 57 -0.28 6.60 7.29
C PRO A 57 0.13 7.53 6.14
N PHE A 58 -0.78 8.41 5.72
CA PHE A 58 -0.53 9.34 4.62
C PHE A 58 0.72 10.20 4.82
N GLU A 59 0.91 10.70 6.05
CA GLU A 59 2.07 11.53 6.40
C GLU A 59 3.39 10.74 6.33
N LEU A 60 3.37 9.43 6.62
CA LEU A 60 4.54 8.56 6.48
C LEU A 60 4.90 8.38 5.00
N TRP A 61 3.91 8.10 4.16
CA TRP A 61 4.12 8.02 2.72
C TRP A 61 4.66 9.34 2.15
N ARG A 62 4.08 10.50 2.53
CA ARG A 62 4.58 11.81 2.11
C ARG A 62 6.04 12.01 2.49
N ALA A 63 6.41 11.70 3.73
CA ALA A 63 7.78 11.87 4.20
C ALA A 63 8.77 10.96 3.47
N LEU A 64 8.36 9.76 3.05
CA LEU A 64 9.19 8.86 2.26
C LEU A 64 9.34 9.36 0.82
N ASP A 65 8.26 9.83 0.21
CA ASP A 65 8.28 10.35 -1.17
C ASP A 65 9.17 11.60 -1.29
N THR A 66 9.03 12.58 -0.39
CA THR A 66 9.91 13.76 -0.34
C THR A 66 11.38 13.43 -0.09
N ARG A 67 11.70 12.30 0.55
CA ARG A 67 13.10 11.86 0.72
C ARG A 67 13.68 11.24 -0.55
N VAL A 68 12.82 10.63 -1.38
CA VAL A 68 13.23 9.96 -2.62
C VAL A 68 13.36 10.96 -3.77
N PHE A 69 12.52 12.00 -3.78
CA PHE A 69 12.51 13.04 -4.80
C PHE A 69 12.82 14.39 -4.15
N ASP A 70 13.95 15.01 -4.53
CA ASP A 70 14.35 16.36 -4.08
C ASP A 70 13.16 17.34 -4.20
N GLU A 71 12.63 17.73 -3.03
CA GLU A 71 11.57 18.71 -2.69
C GLU A 71 10.23 18.76 -3.47
N ASP A 72 10.14 18.36 -4.74
CA ASP A 72 8.94 18.57 -5.60
C ASP A 72 8.15 17.30 -5.99
N GLY A 73 8.60 16.09 -5.58
CA GLY A 73 8.03 14.83 -6.08
C GLY A 73 6.59 14.55 -5.66
N PHE A 74 6.24 14.93 -4.44
CA PHE A 74 4.98 14.53 -3.81
C PHE A 74 3.75 15.12 -4.50
N ASP A 75 3.75 16.42 -4.78
CA ASP A 75 2.61 17.11 -5.39
C ASP A 75 2.28 16.53 -6.77
N THR A 76 3.32 16.15 -7.53
CA THR A 76 3.16 15.56 -8.86
C THR A 76 2.56 14.15 -8.77
N THR A 77 3.13 13.27 -7.94
CA THR A 77 2.66 11.88 -7.78
C THR A 77 1.22 11.84 -7.28
N TYR A 78 0.90 12.65 -6.25
CA TYR A 78 -0.46 12.72 -5.71
C TYR A 78 -1.47 13.21 -6.74
N THR A 79 -1.11 14.21 -7.55
CA THR A 79 -1.99 14.75 -8.61
C THR A 79 -2.30 13.69 -9.67
N ILE A 80 -1.30 12.92 -10.11
CA ILE A 80 -1.47 11.85 -11.10
C ILE A 80 -2.39 10.75 -10.57
N GLU A 81 -2.17 10.28 -9.34
CA GLU A 81 -2.98 9.22 -8.74
C GLU A 81 -4.44 9.67 -8.52
N ARG A 82 -4.65 10.92 -8.07
CA ARG A 82 -6.00 11.50 -7.98
C ARG A 82 -6.70 11.59 -9.32
N ALA A 83 -5.98 11.96 -10.38
CA ALA A 83 -6.52 12.01 -11.73
C ALA A 83 -6.92 10.61 -12.22
N ARG A 84 -6.08 9.59 -11.96
CA ARG A 84 -6.37 8.18 -12.29
C ARG A 84 -7.59 7.65 -11.55
N LEU A 85 -7.68 7.87 -10.24
CA LEU A 85 -8.83 7.44 -9.43
C LEU A 85 -10.15 8.12 -9.82
N SER A 86 -10.07 9.31 -10.43
CA SER A 86 -11.24 10.05 -10.90
C SER A 86 -11.62 9.70 -12.35
N ASP A 87 -10.76 8.97 -13.08
CA ASP A 87 -11.04 8.48 -14.43
C ASP A 87 -11.54 7.03 -14.35
N PRO A 88 -12.78 6.72 -14.77
CA PRO A 88 -13.31 5.36 -14.73
C PRO A 88 -12.67 4.41 -15.75
N ARG A 89 -11.77 4.90 -16.61
CA ARG A 89 -11.09 4.07 -17.61
C ARG A 89 -9.89 3.33 -17.00
N PRO A 90 -9.64 2.07 -17.39
CA PRO A 90 -8.46 1.34 -16.95
C PRO A 90 -7.17 2.07 -17.30
N SER A 91 -6.26 2.18 -16.32
CA SER A 91 -4.94 2.80 -16.49
C SER A 91 -3.98 2.01 -17.41
N ILE A 92 -4.36 0.80 -17.80
CA ILE A 92 -3.60 -0.09 -18.69
C ILE A 92 -4.45 -0.32 -19.95
N PRO A 93 -3.94 -0.07 -21.18
CA PRO A 93 -4.60 -0.52 -22.38
C PRO A 93 -4.72 -2.04 -22.33
N ILE A 94 -5.94 -2.56 -22.48
CA ILE A 94 -6.14 -3.99 -22.73
C ILE A 94 -5.59 -4.21 -24.14
N GLU A 95 -4.39 -4.76 -24.27
CA GLU A 95 -3.89 -5.20 -25.57
C GLU A 95 -4.83 -6.33 -26.08
N GLU A 96 -5.41 -6.13 -27.26
CA GLU A 96 -6.23 -7.12 -27.99
C GLU A 96 -5.38 -8.21 -28.65
#